data_AF-A0A7L4RL75-F1
#
_entry.id   AF-A0A7L4RL75-F1
#
_cell.length_a   1.000
_cell.length_b   1.000
_cell.length_c   1.000
_cell.angle_alpha   90.00
_cell.angle_beta   90.00
_cell.angle_gamma   90.00
#
_symmetry.space_group_name_H-M   'P 1'
#
loop_
_entity.id
_entity.type
_entity.pdbx_description
1 polymer ?
#
loop_
_entity_poly.entity_id
_entity_poly.type
_entity_poly.pdbx_seq_one_letter_code
_entity_poly.pdbx_strand_id
1 'polypeptide(L)'
;MKHLNVEIKAKCANPDKIRRILKAEKALFKGVDRQTDTYFKTNRGRLKLREGNIENHLIYYERKNQAGPKQSKIILFKTEAGSPLKEM
;
A
#
# COMPACT_ATOMS: atom_id res chain seq x y z
N MET A 1 3.55 2.97 15.64
CA MET A 1 4.34 4.21 15.47
C MET A 1 3.80 4.99 14.28
N LYS A 2 3.78 6.33 14.35
CA LYS A 2 3.41 7.18 13.19
C LYS A 2 4.56 7.12 12.20
N HIS A 3 4.34 6.56 11.02
CA HIS A 3 5.34 6.57 9.94
C HIS A 3 5.04 7.72 8.99
N LEU A 4 6.09 8.46 8.63
CA LEU A 4 6.03 9.41 7.53
C LEU A 4 6.28 8.63 6.24
N ASN A 5 5.29 8.59 5.35
CA ASN A 5 5.46 7.97 4.03
C ASN A 5 5.37 9.05 2.95
N VAL A 6 6.37 9.07 2.06
CA VAL A 6 6.39 9.89 0.85
C VAL A 6 6.39 8.95 -0.34
N GLU A 7 5.27 8.87 -1.04
CA GLU A 7 5.07 7.96 -2.15
C GLU A 7 4.97 8.74 -3.47
N ILE A 8 5.66 8.22 -4.50
CA ILE A 8 5.58 8.72 -5.88
C ILE A 8 4.93 7.64 -6.74
N LYS A 9 3.83 7.98 -7.40
CA LYS A 9 3.12 7.10 -8.34
C LYS A 9 3.25 7.66 -9.74
N ALA A 10 3.73 6.85 -10.67
CA ALA A 10 3.86 7.18 -12.08
C ALA A 10 3.12 6.15 -12.94
N LYS A 11 2.54 6.61 -14.06
CA LYS A 11 1.96 5.70 -15.06
C LYS A 11 3.10 4.93 -15.71
N CYS A 12 3.02 3.61 -15.69
CA CYS A 12 4.02 2.73 -16.33
C CYS A 12 3.43 2.12 -17.60
N ALA A 13 3.91 2.56 -18.77
CA ALA A 13 3.45 2.04 -20.05
C ALA A 13 4.10 0.69 -20.42
N ASN A 14 5.29 0.38 -19.87
CA ASN A 14 6.02 -0.84 -20.18
C ASN A 14 6.63 -1.46 -18.91
N PRO A 15 5.87 -2.32 -18.20
CA PRO A 15 6.33 -2.98 -16.99
C PRO A 15 7.57 -3.87 -17.20
N ASP A 16 7.74 -4.48 -18.38
CA ASP A 16 8.88 -5.36 -18.67
C ASP A 16 10.20 -4.59 -18.77
N LYS A 17 10.17 -3.37 -19.32
CA LYS A 17 11.33 -2.46 -19.28
C LYS A 17 11.75 -2.18 -17.83
N ILE A 18 10.79 -1.87 -16.95
CA ILE A 18 11.08 -1.59 -15.54
C ILE A 18 11.62 -2.83 -14.84
N ARG A 19 11.05 -4.01 -15.11
CA ARG A 19 11.55 -5.29 -14.57
C ARG A 19 13.01 -5.57 -14.96
N ARG A 20 13.41 -5.26 -16.20
CA ARG A 20 14.81 -5.40 -16.64
C ARG A 20 15.75 -4.46 -15.89
N ILE A 21 15.35 -3.19 -15.72
CA ILE A 21 16.13 -2.20 -14.94
C ILE A 21 16.32 -2.70 -13.51
N LEU A 22 15.24 -3.11 -12.82
CA LEU A 22 15.30 -3.61 -11.45
C LEU A 22 16.24 -4.82 -11.29
N LYS A 23 16.26 -5.73 -12.27
CA LYS A 23 17.20 -6.86 -12.28
C LYS A 23 18.65 -6.43 -12.47
N ALA A 24 18.92 -5.49 -13.38
CA ALA A 24 20.26 -4.97 -13.61
C ALA A 24 20.81 -4.25 -12.36
N GLU A 25 19.96 -3.50 -11.67
CA GLU A 25 20.26 -2.82 -10.39
C GLU A 25 20.24 -3.76 -9.17
N LYS A 26 20.11 -5.08 -9.38
CA LYS A 26 20.09 -6.10 -8.32
C LYS A 26 19.05 -5.84 -7.21
N ALA A 27 17.88 -5.31 -7.58
CA ALA A 27 16.79 -5.10 -6.64
C ALA A 27 16.35 -6.42 -5.98
N LEU A 28 16.12 -6.39 -4.67
CA LEU A 28 15.69 -7.56 -3.92
C LEU A 28 14.26 -7.97 -4.28
N PHE A 29 14.10 -9.16 -4.83
CA PHE A 29 12.78 -9.73 -5.10
C PHE A 29 12.17 -10.34 -3.83
N LYS A 30 11.02 -9.80 -3.40
CA LYS A 30 10.29 -10.27 -2.20
C LYS A 30 9.15 -11.24 -2.49
N GLY A 31 8.78 -11.42 -3.77
CA GLY A 31 7.66 -12.27 -4.19
C GLY A 31 6.59 -11.49 -4.95
N VAL A 32 5.59 -12.21 -5.46
CA VAL A 32 4.38 -11.63 -6.07
C VAL A 32 3.28 -11.63 -5.01
N ASP A 33 2.66 -10.47 -4.77
CA ASP A 33 1.58 -10.31 -3.80
C ASP A 33 0.26 -9.99 -4.52
N ARG A 34 -0.73 -10.87 -4.39
CA ARG A 34 -2.08 -10.64 -4.91
C ARG A 34 -2.90 -9.93 -3.84
N GLN A 35 -2.89 -8.61 -3.89
CA GLN A 35 -3.51 -7.76 -2.87
C GLN A 35 -4.99 -7.46 -3.18
N THR A 36 -5.83 -7.53 -2.15
CA THR A 36 -7.20 -7.01 -2.12
C THR A 36 -7.30 -5.94 -1.05
N ASP A 37 -7.78 -4.75 -1.42
CA ASP A 37 -7.98 -3.63 -0.49
C ASP A 37 -9.49 -3.41 -0.26
N THR A 38 -9.96 -3.60 0.97
CA THR A 38 -11.34 -3.24 1.37
C THR A 38 -11.35 -1.89 2.07
N TYR A 39 -12.20 -0.96 1.63
CA TYR A 39 -12.26 0.40 2.16
C TYR A 39 -13.46 0.57 3.10
N PHE A 40 -13.21 1.25 4.23
CA PHE A 40 -14.25 1.56 5.21
C PHE A 40 -14.61 3.04 5.17
N LYS A 41 -15.89 3.34 5.44
CA LYS A 41 -16.33 4.71 5.65
C LYS A 41 -15.74 5.22 6.98
N THR A 42 -15.15 6.40 6.94
CA THR A 42 -14.57 7.04 8.13
C THR A 42 -14.86 8.54 8.09
N ASN A 43 -14.91 9.16 9.27
CA ASN A 43 -15.16 10.60 9.40
C ASN A 43 -13.98 11.44 8.90
N ARG A 44 -12.76 10.90 8.95
CA ARG A 44 -11.52 11.59 8.53
C ARG A 44 -10.50 10.62 7.99
N GLY A 45 -9.74 11.07 6.98
CA GLY A 45 -8.70 10.25 6.36
C GLY A 45 -9.29 9.10 5.54
N ARG A 46 -8.52 8.03 5.40
CA ARG A 46 -8.96 6.80 4.72
C ARG A 46 -8.53 5.60 5.55
N LEU A 47 -9.43 4.65 5.70
CA LEU A 47 -9.18 3.39 6.37
C LEU A 47 -9.39 2.26 5.35
N LYS A 48 -8.42 1.36 5.26
CA LYS A 48 -8.55 0.16 4.44
C LYS A 48 -7.93 -1.06 5.11
N LEU A 49 -8.54 -2.21 4.92
CA LEU A 49 -7.94 -3.51 5.21
C LEU A 49 -7.29 -4.01 3.93
N ARG A 50 -5.97 -4.25 3.99
CA ARG A 50 -5.19 -4.88 2.92
C ARG A 50 -4.98 -6.34 3.26
N GLU A 51 -5.35 -7.18 2.33
CA GLU A 51 -5.19 -8.63 2.41
C GLU A 51 -4.34 -9.11 1.23
N GLY A 52 -3.36 -9.97 1.49
CA GLY A 52 -2.43 -10.48 0.50
C GLY A 52 -1.74 -11.76 0.98
N ASN A 53 -0.99 -12.40 0.09
CA ASN A 53 -0.19 -13.57 0.44
C ASN A 53 1.17 -13.19 1.05
N ILE A 54 1.55 -11.91 1.01
CA ILE A 54 2.78 -11.38 1.64
C ILE A 54 2.44 -10.30 2.67
N GLU A 55 1.60 -9.33 2.32
CA GLU A 55 1.27 -8.20 3.18
C GLU A 55 -0.18 -8.24 3.68
N ASN A 56 -0.37 -8.16 4.99
CA ASN A 56 -1.69 -8.11 5.63
C ASN A 56 -1.72 -7.03 6.72
N HIS A 57 -2.49 -5.96 6.49
CA HIS A 57 -2.57 -4.82 7.42
C HIS A 57 -3.92 -4.10 7.37
N LEU A 58 -4.38 -3.64 8.52
CA LEU A 58 -5.32 -2.52 8.61
C LEU A 58 -4.53 -1.22 8.54
N ILE A 59 -4.84 -0.39 7.55
CA ILE A 59 -4.07 0.80 7.20
C ILE A 59 -4.97 2.03 7.31
N TYR A 60 -4.62 2.91 8.24
CA TYR A 60 -5.19 4.26 8.30
C TYR A 60 -4.20 5.27 7.73
N TYR A 61 -4.69 6.19 6.89
CA TYR A 61 -3.86 7.28 6.42
C TYR A 61 -4.62 8.60 6.26
N GLU A 62 -3.98 9.66 6.73
CA GLU A 62 -4.35 11.05 6.43
C GLU A 62 -3.44 11.57 5.34
N ARG A 63 -4.04 11.91 4.19
CA ARG A 63 -3.33 12.51 3.06
C ARG A 63 -4.14 13.66 2.47
N LYS A 64 -3.47 14.75 2.08
CA LYS A 64 -4.08 15.83 1.31
C LYS A 64 -4.36 15.36 -0.12
N ASN A 65 -5.45 15.87 -0.71
CA ASN A 65 -5.74 15.68 -2.13
C ASN A 65 -4.97 16.76 -2.92
N GLN A 66 -3.70 16.50 -3.22
CA GLN A 66 -2.85 17.38 -4.04
C GLN A 66 -2.29 16.65 -5.27
N ALA A 67 -1.90 17.41 -6.30
CA ALA A 67 -1.08 16.88 -7.39
C ALA A 67 0.38 16.66 -6.92
N GLY A 68 1.11 15.74 -7.55
CA GLY A 68 2.51 15.45 -7.20
C GLY A 68 2.69 14.52 -5.98
N PRO A 69 3.90 14.47 -5.39
CA PRO A 69 4.21 13.63 -4.22
C PRO A 69 3.26 13.91 -3.06
N LYS A 70 2.76 12.83 -2.44
CA LYS A 70 1.77 12.91 -1.35
C LYS A 70 2.40 12.45 -0.05
N GLN A 71 2.65 13.40 0.83
CA GLN A 71 2.97 13.09 2.21
C GLN A 71 1.73 12.50 2.89
N SER A 72 1.90 11.32 3.49
CA SER A 72 0.83 10.66 4.25
C SER A 72 1.29 10.39 5.67
N LYS A 73 0.43 10.71 6.65
CA LYS A 73 0.59 10.21 8.02
C LYS A 73 -0.09 8.86 8.08
N ILE A 74 0.68 7.79 8.27
CA ILE A 74 0.16 6.42 8.24
C ILE A 74 0.22 5.78 9.61
N ILE A 75 -0.81 4.97 9.91
CA ILE A 75 -0.85 4.02 11.01
C ILE A 75 -1.06 2.65 10.38
N LEU A 76 -0.14 1.74 10.66
CA LEU A 76 -0.20 0.35 10.22
C LEU A 76 -0.48 -0.53 11.43
N PHE A 77 -1.53 -1.33 11.33
CA PHE A 77 -1.82 -2.40 12.27
C PHE A 77 -1.73 -3.72 11.52
N LYS A 78 -0.79 -4.58 11.92
CA LYS A 78 -0.59 -5.88 11.27
C LYS A 78 -1.78 -6.76 11.55
N THR A 79 -2.29 -7.42 10.51
CA THR A 79 -3.38 -8.39 10.62
C THR A 79 -2.89 -9.74 10.12
N GLU A 80 -3.63 -10.78 10.47
CA GLU A 80 -3.47 -12.09 9.85
C GLU A 80 -4.33 -12.18 8.58
N ALA A 81 -3.98 -13.13 7.70
CA ALA A 81 -4.80 -13.41 6.53
C ALA A 81 -6.17 -13.95 6.96
N GLY A 82 -7.25 -13.51 6.31
CA GLY A 82 -8.61 -13.90 6.68
C GLY A 82 -9.13 -13.24 7.96
N SER A 83 -8.60 -12.06 8.30
CA SER A 83 -9.08 -11.29 9.45
C SER A 83 -10.60 -10.99 9.34
N PRO A 84 -11.39 -11.15 10.42
CA PRO A 84 -12.82 -10.88 10.39
C PRO A 84 -13.16 -9.37 10.31
N LEU A 85 -12.15 -8.49 10.31
CA LEU A 85 -12.34 -7.03 10.29
C LEU A 85 -13.11 -6.52 9.08
N LYS A 86 -13.22 -7.32 8.01
CA LYS A 86 -13.99 -6.99 6.82
C LYS A 86 -15.51 -7.08 7.03
N GLU A 87 -15.94 -7.86 8.02
CA GLU A 87 -17.35 -8.18 8.28
C GLU A 87 -17.98 -7.30 9.38
N MET A 88 -17.19 -6.40 9.97
CA MET A 88 -17.61 -5.43 10.98
C MET A 88 -18.15 -4.14 10.35
#